data_AF-A0A527ZK26-F1
#
_entry.id   AF-A0A527ZK26-F1
#
_cell.length_a   1.000
_cell.length_b   1.000
_cell.length_c   1.000
_cell.angle_alpha   90.00
_cell.angle_beta   90.00
_cell.angle_gamma   90.00
#
_symmetry.space_group_name_H-M   'P 1'
#
loop_
_entity.id
_entity.type
_entity.pdbx_description
1 polymer ?
#
loop_
_entity_poly.entity_id
_entity_poly.type
_entity_poly.pdbx_seq_one_letter_code
_entity_poly.pdbx_strand_id
1 'polypeptide(L)' 'AIVGCGSVGSKIATTLARSGVRKFTLVDDDIFFSANLVRNDLDARAIGQHKVDSLTARLKDIVANAEISMRRVALGQQ' A
#
# COMPACT_ATOMS: atom_id res chain seq x y z
N ALA A 1 3.49 10.51 5.32
CA ALA A 1 2.73 10.17 4.10
C ALA A 1 3.62 9.34 3.17
N ILE A 2 3.06 8.40 2.41
CA ILE A 2 3.76 7.57 1.42
C ILE A 2 3.09 7.82 0.07
N VAL A 3 3.88 8.29 -0.90
CA VAL A 3 3.45 8.58 -2.27
C VAL A 3 4.05 7.50 -3.17
N GLY A 4 3.19 6.68 -3.75
CA GLY A 4 3.51 5.42 -4.42
C GLY A 4 3.40 4.22 -3.48
N CYS A 5 2.43 3.33 -3.73
CA CYS A 5 2.18 2.05 -3.06
C CYS A 5 2.74 0.85 -3.87
N GLY A 6 3.73 1.12 -4.73
CA GLY A 6 4.47 0.12 -5.50
C GLY A 6 5.47 -0.68 -4.66
N SER A 7 6.53 -1.18 -5.32
CA SER A 7 7.53 -2.09 -4.72
C SER A 7 8.14 -1.56 -3.41
N VAL A 8 8.59 -0.31 -3.42
CA VAL A 8 9.30 0.29 -2.28
C VAL A 8 8.30 0.79 -1.23
N GLY A 9 7.31 1.56 -1.65
CA GLY A 9 6.35 2.17 -0.72
C GLY A 9 5.53 1.17 0.08
N SER A 10 5.14 0.03 -0.52
CA SER A 10 4.45 -1.05 0.20
C SER A 10 5.30 -1.64 1.34
N LYS A 11 6.58 -1.92 1.09
CA LYS A 11 7.48 -2.45 2.13
C LYS A 11 7.79 -1.44 3.22
N ILE A 12 7.98 -0.17 2.85
CA ILE A 12 8.16 0.91 3.82
C ILE A 12 6.92 1.01 4.72
N ALA A 13 5.72 1.04 4.14
CA ALA A 13 4.47 1.11 4.89
C ALA A 13 4.33 -0.06 5.87
N THR A 14 4.50 -1.29 5.38
CA THR A 14 4.44 -2.52 6.18
C THR A 14 5.47 -2.53 7.31
N THR A 15 6.71 -2.11 7.02
CA THR A 15 7.78 -2.06 8.03
C THR A 15 7.48 -1.01 9.10
N LEU A 16 7.05 0.20 8.70
CA LEU A 16 6.66 1.25 9.64
C LEU A 16 5.51 0.82 10.55
N ALA A 17 4.50 0.12 9.99
CA ALA A 17 3.39 -0.42 10.79
C ALA A 17 3.88 -1.42 11.83
N ARG A 18 4.76 -2.35 11.44
CA ARG A 18 5.42 -3.29 12.38
C ARG A 18 6.28 -2.58 13.42
N SER A 19 6.87 -1.43 13.09
CA SER A 19 7.62 -0.58 14.02
C SER A 19 6.75 0.30 14.92
N GLY A 20 5.42 0.16 14.87
CA GLY A 20 4.49 0.85 15.76
C GLY A 20 3.93 2.18 15.23
N VAL A 21 4.25 2.57 13.98
CA VAL A 21 3.57 3.70 13.34
C VAL A 21 2.11 3.33 13.11
N ARG A 22 1.19 4.23 13.49
CA ARG A 22 -0.26 3.98 13.38
C ARG A 22 -0.97 4.94 12.44
N LYS A 23 -0.36 6.06 12.07
CA LYS A 23 -0.98 7.09 11.23
C LYS A 23 -0.34 7.11 9.87
N PHE A 24 -1.12 6.80 8.83
CA PHE A 24 -0.66 6.74 7.46
C PHE A 24 -1.50 7.64 6.55
N THR A 25 -0.83 8.17 5.54
CA THR A 25 -1.48 8.71 4.35
C THR A 25 -0.86 8.00 3.16
N LEU A 26 -1.67 7.29 2.39
CA LEU A 26 -1.25 6.53 1.22
C LEU A 26 -1.77 7.21 -0.05
N VAL A 27 -0.89 7.43 -1.01
CA VAL A 27 -1.24 8.06 -2.29
C VAL A 27 -0.75 7.18 -3.43
N ASP A 28 -1.65 6.59 -4.20
CA ASP A 28 -1.38 5.82 -5.42
C ASP A 28 -2.73 5.60 -6.14
N ASP A 29 -2.75 5.68 -7.46
CA ASP A 29 -3.95 5.39 -8.27
C ASP A 29 -3.85 4.05 -9.03
N ASP A 30 -2.68 3.41 -9.01
CA ASP A 30 -2.44 2.21 -9.79
C ASP A 30 -3.24 1.01 -9.30
N ILE A 31 -3.58 0.16 -10.26
CA ILE A 31 -4.08 -1.19 -10.05
C ILE A 31 -2.90 -2.14 -9.84
N PHE A 32 -3.09 -3.12 -8.97
CA PHE A 32 -2.12 -4.18 -8.73
C PHE A 32 -2.27 -5.31 -9.77
N PHE A 33 -1.20 -5.61 -10.49
CA PHE A 33 -1.16 -6.68 -11.51
C PHE A 33 -0.26 -7.84 -11.07
N SER A 34 -0.43 -9.00 -11.69
CA SER A 34 0.38 -10.21 -11.43
C SER A 34 1.89 -9.95 -11.51
N ALA A 35 2.33 -9.13 -12.47
CA ALA A 35 3.73 -8.73 -12.64
C ALA A 35 4.30 -7.93 -11.45
N ASN A 36 3.47 -7.41 -10.56
CA ASN A 36 3.90 -6.69 -9.36
C ASN A 36 4.22 -7.61 -8.18
N LEU A 37 3.71 -8.86 -8.17
CA LEU A 37 3.89 -9.81 -7.06
C LEU A 37 5.35 -10.03 -6.67
N VAL A 38 6.24 -10.10 -7.67
CA VAL A 38 7.67 -10.36 -7.45
C VAL A 38 8.38 -9.30 -6.62
N ARG A 39 7.77 -8.11 -6.46
CA ARG A 39 8.42 -6.96 -5.85
C ARG A 39 7.52 -6.13 -4.95
N ASN A 40 6.24 -6.42 -4.78
CA ASN A 40 5.37 -5.67 -3.86
C ASN A 40 5.17 -6.47 -2.56
N ASP A 41 4.81 -5.80 -1.46
CA ASP A 41 4.45 -6.47 -0.20
C ASP A 41 3.05 -7.13 -0.24
N LEU A 42 2.22 -6.74 -1.20
CA LEU A 42 0.89 -7.32 -1.46
C LEU A 42 0.98 -8.72 -2.10
N ASP A 43 -0.05 -9.53 -1.87
CA ASP A 43 -0.16 -10.89 -2.42
C ASP A 43 -1.21 -11.01 -3.54
N ALA A 44 -1.40 -12.25 -4.05
CA ALA A 44 -2.26 -12.54 -5.18
C ALA A 44 -3.73 -12.12 -5.00
N ARG A 45 -4.21 -11.96 -3.76
CA ARG A 45 -5.58 -11.50 -3.47
C ARG A 45 -5.80 -10.05 -3.86
N ALA A 46 -4.72 -9.27 -4.00
CA ALA A 46 -4.78 -7.87 -4.41
C ALA A 46 -4.86 -7.68 -5.93
N ILE A 47 -4.70 -8.73 -6.74
CA ILE A 47 -4.71 -8.59 -8.20
C ILE A 47 -6.05 -8.00 -8.67
N GLY A 48 -5.98 -6.94 -9.48
CA GLY A 48 -7.13 -6.21 -9.99
C GLY A 48 -7.68 -5.14 -9.03
N GLN A 49 -7.11 -4.98 -7.85
CA GLN A 49 -7.49 -3.95 -6.88
C GLN A 49 -6.55 -2.75 -6.94
N HIS A 50 -7.03 -1.57 -6.51
CA HIS A 50 -6.11 -0.45 -6.32
C HIS A 50 -5.09 -0.77 -5.22
N LYS A 51 -3.84 -0.37 -5.45
CA LYS A 51 -2.74 -0.60 -4.50
C LYS A 51 -3.01 0.06 -3.16
N VAL A 52 -3.60 1.27 -3.13
CA VAL A 52 -3.95 1.96 -1.87
C VAL A 52 -4.94 1.19 -1.02
N ASP A 53 -5.96 0.59 -1.63
CA ASP A 53 -7.00 -0.14 -0.90
C ASP A 53 -6.43 -1.43 -0.31
N SER A 54 -5.69 -2.18 -1.14
CA SER A 54 -5.07 -3.45 -0.72
C SER A 54 -3.99 -3.24 0.33
N LEU A 55 -3.18 -2.19 0.21
CA LEU A 55 -2.17 -1.85 1.22
C LEU A 55 -2.83 -1.40 2.52
N THR A 56 -3.95 -0.69 2.46
CA THR A 56 -4.73 -0.34 3.65
C THR A 56 -5.25 -1.58 4.38
N ALA A 57 -5.81 -2.55 3.66
CA ALA A 57 -6.24 -3.82 4.25
C ALA A 57 -5.06 -4.56 4.91
N ARG A 58 -3.93 -4.66 4.20
CA ARG A 58 -2.69 -5.25 4.71
C ARG A 58 -2.18 -4.58 5.98
N LEU A 59 -2.19 -3.24 6.04
CA LEU A 59 -1.74 -2.51 7.23
C LEU A 59 -2.67 -2.72 8.42
N LYS A 60 -3.99 -2.87 8.18
CA LYS A 60 -4.96 -3.20 9.22
C LYS A 60 -4.84 -4.64 9.72
N ASP A 61 -4.41 -5.57 8.89
CA ASP A 61 -4.07 -6.94 9.33
C ASP A 61 -2.86 -6.96 10.28
N ILE A 62 -1.93 -5.99 10.14
CA ILE A 62 -0.73 -5.87 11.00
C ILE A 62 -1.06 -5.08 12.26
N VAL A 63 -1.75 -3.95 12.13
CA VAL A 63 -2.12 -3.04 13.22
C VAL A 63 -3.59 -2.68 13.09
N ALA A 64 -4.44 -3.39 13.84
CA ALA A 64 -5.90 -3.28 13.73
C ALA A 64 -6.46 -1.85 13.91
N ASN A 65 -5.79 -1.02 14.73
CA ASN A 65 -6.18 0.36 15.00
C ASN A 65 -5.37 1.40 14.23
N ALA A 66 -4.80 1.05 13.06
CA ALA A 66 -4.15 2.02 12.20
C ALA A 66 -5.16 3.04 11.62
N GLU A 67 -4.84 4.32 11.77
CA GLU A 67 -5.54 5.44 11.16
C GLU A 67 -4.93 5.68 9.77
N ILE A 68 -5.68 5.38 8.71
CA ILE A 68 -5.16 5.42 7.34
C ILE A 68 -6.07 6.30 6.48
N SER A 69 -5.49 7.35 5.90
CA SER A 69 -6.12 8.15 4.85
C SER A 69 -5.59 7.71 3.48
N MET A 70 -6.49 7.50 2.52
CA MET A 70 -6.14 7.08 1.16
C MET A 70 -6.47 8.20 0.17
N ARG A 71 -5.60 8.39 -0.82
CA ARG A 71 -5.85 9.29 -1.95
C ARG A 71 -5.46 8.61 -3.25
N ARG A 72 -6.41 8.48 -4.16
CA ARG A 72 -6.15 8.02 -5.52
C ARG A 72 -5.82 9.23 -6.37
N VAL A 73 -4.55 9.39 -6.70
CA VAL A 73 -4.04 10.50 -7.50
C VAL A 73 -3.05 9.91 -8.48
N ALA A 74 -3.26 10.17 -9.77
CA ALA A 74 -2.32 9.77 -10.80
C ALA A 74 -0.97 10.47 -10.57
N LEU A 75 0.08 9.70 -10.35
CA LEU A 75 1.42 10.21 -10.01
C LEU A 75 2.32 10.45 -11.24
N GLY A 76 1.78 10.26 -12.45
CA GLY A 76 2.57 10.22 -13.67
C GLY A 76 3.39 8.93 -13.71
N GLN A 77 2.94 7.97 -14.52
CA GLN A 77 3.73 6.77 -14.80
C GLN A 77 4.90 7.20 -15.71
N GLN A 78 6.15 7.03 -15.25
CA GLN A 78 7.34 7.09 -16.11
C GLN A 78 7.59 5.72 -16.72
#